data_AF-A0AAW1BE94-F1
#
_entry.id   AF-A0AAW1BE94-F1
#
_cell.length_a   1.000
_cell.length_b   1.000
_cell.length_c   1.000
_cell.angle_alpha   90.00
_cell.angle_beta   90.00
_cell.angle_gamma   90.00
#
_symmetry.space_group_name_H-M   'P 1'
#
loop_
_entity.id
_entity.type
_entity.pdbx_description
1 polymer ?
#
loop_
_entity_poly.entity_id
_entity_poly.type
_entity_poly.pdbx_seq_one_letter_code
_entity_poly.pdbx_strand_id
1 'polypeptide(L)'
;MSRVEDEQLTTLSPKKKQRNGGMRNSPNCSPKLMRHDPLLIPGNEQVDNMDCNVKKYDSTGMFHWCPAKEIDKVILTRSEAAMTVLSGHVVVCIFGDVTSALIGLRNFVMPLRASNFHYHELKHIVFVGSLEYLRREWDTMHNFPKVSILPGTPLSRADLRAVNINVCDMCVILSANQNNIDDTSLQDKECILASLNIKSMQFDDSIGVLQANSQGFSPPGMDRSSPDKSPVHGLLRQPSITTGIDIPIITELVNDSNVQFLDQDDDDDPDTELYLTQPFACGTAFAVSVLDSLMSATYFNDNILTLIRTLVTGGATPELESLIAEENALRGGYSTPQTLTNRDRCRVAQLALLDGPFADLGVRSSRALERSHGTSG
;
A
#
# COMPACT_ATOMS: atom_id res chain seq x y z
N MET A 1 -38.22 52.92 -11.48
CA MET A 1 -38.57 54.05 -10.60
C MET A 1 -38.59 53.54 -9.17
N SER A 2 -38.08 54.31 -8.19
CA SER A 2 -38.17 54.08 -6.71
C SER A 2 -37.66 52.74 -6.15
N ARG A 3 -36.93 52.68 -5.01
CA ARG A 3 -36.30 53.72 -4.16
C ARG A 3 -35.17 53.07 -3.32
N VAL A 4 -34.41 53.88 -2.57
CA VAL A 4 -33.37 53.48 -1.59
C VAL A 4 -33.84 53.93 -0.18
N GLU A 5 -33.02 53.75 0.87
CA GLU A 5 -33.18 54.23 2.27
C GLU A 5 -34.12 53.34 3.15
N ASP A 6 -33.91 53.11 4.46
CA ASP A 6 -32.73 53.14 5.36
C ASP A 6 -33.07 52.29 6.63
N GLU A 7 -32.15 51.50 7.22
CA GLU A 7 -31.26 51.77 8.38
C GLU A 7 -31.90 51.72 9.80
N GLN A 8 -31.09 51.31 10.80
CA GLN A 8 -31.25 51.45 12.27
C GLN A 8 -32.28 50.57 13.03
N LEU A 9 -32.19 50.37 14.37
CA LEU A 9 -31.07 49.98 15.27
C LEU A 9 -31.67 49.61 16.67
N THR A 10 -30.85 49.10 17.61
CA THR A 10 -31.14 48.93 19.08
C THR A 10 -32.13 47.83 19.49
N THR A 11 -32.21 47.32 20.75
CA THR A 11 -31.20 46.92 21.78
C THR A 11 -31.89 45.96 22.81
N LEU A 12 -31.17 45.52 23.86
CA LEU A 12 -31.66 45.03 25.16
C LEU A 12 -32.15 43.56 25.29
N SER A 13 -31.28 42.72 25.87
CA SER A 13 -31.69 41.72 26.89
C SER A 13 -32.05 42.46 28.21
N PRO A 14 -32.72 41.84 29.22
CA PRO A 14 -31.93 41.09 30.23
C PRO A 14 -32.67 40.05 31.14
N LYS A 15 -31.87 39.46 32.07
CA LYS A 15 -32.20 38.97 33.44
C LYS A 15 -32.78 37.55 33.68
N LYS A 16 -31.87 36.71 34.23
CA LYS A 16 -32.10 35.58 35.16
C LYS A 16 -33.15 35.83 36.26
N LYS A 17 -33.74 34.75 36.81
CA LYS A 17 -34.40 34.73 38.14
C LYS A 17 -34.22 33.39 38.88
N GLN A 18 -34.27 33.41 40.21
CA GLN A 18 -34.22 32.28 41.16
C GLN A 18 -35.37 32.47 42.20
N ARG A 19 -35.67 31.65 43.23
CA ARG A 19 -35.07 30.49 43.97
C ARG A 19 -36.29 29.76 44.66
N ASN A 20 -36.30 28.71 45.51
CA ASN A 20 -35.30 27.86 46.18
C ASN A 20 -35.96 26.54 46.71
N GLY A 21 -35.37 25.36 46.44
CA GLY A 21 -35.44 24.19 47.34
C GLY A 21 -36.68 23.25 47.29
N GLY A 22 -36.52 22.06 47.88
CA GLY A 22 -37.55 21.02 48.01
C GLY A 22 -36.99 19.59 48.03
N MET A 23 -36.68 19.05 49.22
CA MET A 23 -36.11 17.69 49.37
C MET A 23 -37.19 16.59 49.38
N ARG A 24 -36.89 15.43 48.78
CA ARG A 24 -37.45 14.12 49.15
C ARG A 24 -36.40 13.02 48.99
N ASN A 25 -36.56 11.93 49.74
CA ASN A 25 -35.46 11.02 50.08
C ASN A 25 -35.39 9.76 49.19
N SER A 26 -34.20 9.18 49.15
CA SER A 26 -33.82 7.84 48.62
C SER A 26 -34.35 6.71 49.56
N PRO A 27 -34.01 5.40 49.43
CA PRO A 27 -32.90 4.77 48.68
C PRO A 27 -33.22 3.48 47.88
N ASN A 28 -32.26 3.02 47.07
CA ASN A 28 -31.90 1.60 47.06
C ASN A 28 -30.45 1.34 46.59
N CYS A 29 -29.85 0.25 47.10
CA CYS A 29 -28.48 -0.29 46.91
C CYS A 29 -27.39 0.10 47.93
N SER A 30 -26.66 -0.93 48.37
CA SER A 30 -25.79 -0.94 49.56
C SER A 30 -24.30 -0.82 49.21
N PRO A 31 -23.45 -0.27 50.11
CA PRO A 31 -22.03 -0.11 49.86
C PRO A 31 -21.27 -1.45 49.96
N LYS A 32 -20.27 -1.65 49.09
CA LYS A 32 -19.23 -2.67 49.29
C LYS A 32 -18.10 -2.07 50.12
N LEU A 33 -17.70 -2.75 51.20
CA LEU A 33 -16.53 -2.37 51.99
C LEU A 33 -15.26 -2.47 51.14
N MET A 34 -14.40 -1.45 51.20
CA MET A 34 -13.01 -1.62 50.83
C MET A 34 -12.27 -2.27 52.00
N ARG A 35 -11.82 -3.52 51.81
CA ARG A 35 -10.71 -4.07 52.60
C ARG A 35 -9.41 -3.68 51.90
N HIS A 36 -8.58 -2.89 52.56
CA HIS A 36 -7.16 -2.80 52.20
C HIS A 36 -6.47 -4.08 52.69
N ASP A 37 -5.78 -4.77 51.79
CA ASP A 37 -4.93 -5.92 52.11
C ASP A 37 -3.46 -5.49 51.91
N PRO A 38 -2.67 -5.30 52.99
CA PRO A 38 -1.47 -4.45 52.95
C PRO A 38 -0.17 -5.18 52.54
N LEU A 39 -0.23 -6.11 51.58
CA LEU A 39 0.95 -6.89 51.11
C LEU A 39 0.99 -7.11 49.59
N LEU A 40 0.72 -6.08 48.78
CA LEU A 40 1.03 -6.09 47.34
C LEU A 40 2.08 -5.03 47.00
N ILE A 41 3.17 -5.49 46.38
CA ILE A 41 4.27 -4.67 45.87
C ILE A 41 3.78 -3.95 44.59
N PRO A 42 3.99 -2.62 44.44
CA PRO A 42 3.53 -1.89 43.26
C PRO A 42 4.38 -2.25 42.02
N GLY A 43 3.91 -3.22 41.25
CA GLY A 43 4.54 -3.70 40.02
C GLY A 43 3.81 -3.27 38.75
N ASN A 44 4.47 -2.44 37.93
CA ASN A 44 4.31 -2.37 36.47
C ASN A 44 2.98 -1.90 35.83
N GLU A 45 2.13 -1.11 36.49
CA GLU A 45 1.09 -0.33 35.78
C GLU A 45 1.66 0.78 34.85
N GLN A 46 2.98 1.00 34.85
CA GLN A 46 3.64 2.03 34.05
C GLN A 46 4.06 1.57 32.63
N VAL A 47 3.97 0.28 32.30
CA VAL A 47 4.52 -0.24 31.03
C VAL A 47 3.61 0.06 29.84
N ASP A 48 2.29 -0.15 29.97
CA ASP A 48 1.34 0.14 28.90
C ASP A 48 1.13 1.65 28.66
N ASN A 49 1.43 2.48 29.66
CA ASN A 49 1.09 3.91 29.66
C ASN A 49 2.15 4.84 29.04
N MET A 50 3.23 4.29 28.47
CA MET A 50 4.11 5.04 27.56
C MET A 50 3.68 4.92 26.09
N ASP A 51 3.05 3.80 25.72
CA ASP A 51 2.83 3.42 24.32
C ASP A 51 1.60 4.09 23.68
N CYS A 52 0.76 4.73 24.52
CA CYS A 52 -0.38 5.58 24.14
C CYS A 52 0.03 6.99 23.67
N ASN A 53 1.23 7.45 24.06
CA ASN A 53 1.71 8.81 23.78
C ASN A 53 2.45 8.92 22.43
N VAL A 54 2.66 7.78 21.75
CA VAL A 54 3.27 7.72 20.41
C VAL A 54 2.19 7.85 19.34
N LYS A 55 2.29 8.88 18.50
CA LYS A 55 1.42 9.08 17.34
C LYS A 55 1.69 8.03 16.26
N LYS A 56 0.85 7.01 16.19
CA LYS A 56 0.94 5.86 15.24
C LYS A 56 0.07 6.04 13.99
N TYR A 57 -0.91 6.93 14.04
CA TYR A 57 -1.90 7.19 12.98
C TYR A 57 -2.06 8.69 12.74
N ASP A 58 -2.71 9.06 11.65
CA ASP A 58 -3.12 10.43 11.37
C ASP A 58 -4.24 10.90 12.35
N SER A 59 -4.65 12.18 12.25
CA SER A 59 -5.68 12.76 13.11
C SER A 59 -7.06 12.11 12.98
N THR A 60 -7.40 11.53 11.84
CA THR A 60 -8.67 10.81 11.59
C THR A 60 -8.60 9.33 11.98
N GLY A 61 -7.39 8.76 12.11
CA GLY A 61 -7.18 7.32 12.33
C GLY A 61 -7.33 6.44 11.09
N MET A 62 -7.41 7.03 9.89
CA MET A 62 -7.62 6.33 8.62
C MET A 62 -6.31 5.82 8.00
N PHE A 63 -5.16 6.40 8.36
CA PHE A 63 -3.84 6.09 7.78
C PHE A 63 -2.74 5.98 8.84
N HIS A 64 -1.75 5.12 8.57
CA HIS A 64 -0.53 5.02 9.39
C HIS A 64 0.35 6.26 9.18
N TRP A 65 0.85 6.82 10.28
CA TRP A 65 1.61 8.06 10.29
C TRP A 65 2.92 7.89 11.08
N CYS A 66 3.96 8.62 10.68
CA CYS A 66 5.17 8.80 11.46
C CYS A 66 5.63 10.26 11.44
N PRO A 67 6.51 10.67 12.39
CA PRO A 67 7.17 11.97 12.33
C PRO A 67 7.84 12.22 10.98
N ALA A 68 7.88 13.49 10.59
CA ALA A 68 8.50 13.96 9.36
C ALA A 68 9.96 13.48 9.25
N LYS A 69 10.32 12.86 8.13
CA LYS A 69 11.68 12.42 7.83
C LYS A 69 12.34 13.37 6.83
N GLU A 70 13.57 13.78 7.12
CA GLU A 70 14.46 14.38 6.13
C GLU A 70 14.76 13.35 5.03
N ILE A 71 14.82 13.79 3.77
CA ILE A 71 14.96 12.88 2.63
C ILE A 71 16.25 12.05 2.68
N ASP A 72 17.33 12.62 3.20
CA ASP A 72 18.64 11.95 3.30
C ASP A 72 18.63 10.78 4.30
N LYS A 73 17.57 10.60 5.10
CA LYS A 73 17.35 9.45 5.99
C LYS A 73 16.54 8.31 5.36
N VAL A 74 16.04 8.50 4.14
CA VAL A 74 15.33 7.46 3.35
C VAL A 74 16.02 7.11 2.03
N ILE A 75 17.00 7.92 1.61
CA ILE A 75 17.89 7.60 0.50
C ILE A 75 18.76 6.39 0.88
N LEU A 76 18.85 5.44 -0.04
CA LEU A 76 19.75 4.30 0.01
C LEU A 76 20.76 4.42 -1.14
N THR A 77 22.03 4.12 -0.89
CA THR A 77 22.95 3.76 -1.97
C THR A 77 22.64 2.36 -2.49
N ARG A 78 23.13 2.03 -3.70
CA ARG A 78 23.02 0.68 -4.29
C ARG A 78 23.57 -0.41 -3.35
N SER A 79 24.63 -0.11 -2.60
CA SER A 79 25.23 -1.04 -1.64
C SER A 79 24.36 -1.24 -0.39
N GLU A 80 23.74 -0.18 0.14
CA GLU A 80 22.84 -0.27 1.29
C GLU A 80 21.52 -0.96 0.92
N ALA A 81 21.00 -0.72 -0.29
CA ALA A 81 19.85 -1.45 -0.83
C ALA A 81 20.15 -2.96 -0.92
N ALA A 82 21.29 -3.35 -1.51
CA ALA A 82 21.69 -4.75 -1.62
C ALA A 82 22.01 -5.42 -0.27
N MET A 83 22.43 -4.65 0.75
CA MET A 83 22.59 -5.10 2.14
C MET A 83 21.25 -5.20 2.90
N THR A 84 20.19 -4.55 2.40
CA THR A 84 18.86 -4.58 3.01
C THR A 84 18.07 -5.75 2.44
N VAL A 85 17.67 -6.69 3.29
CA VAL A 85 16.87 -7.86 2.88
C VAL A 85 15.42 -7.44 2.61
N LEU A 86 15.19 -6.89 1.42
CA LEU A 86 13.89 -6.51 0.90
C LEU A 86 13.23 -7.72 0.23
N SER A 87 12.05 -8.11 0.72
CA SER A 87 11.21 -9.18 0.16
C SER A 87 9.76 -8.90 0.55
N GLY A 88 8.80 -9.20 -0.32
CA GLY A 88 7.40 -8.83 -0.08
C GLY A 88 7.25 -7.32 0.05
N HIS A 89 7.75 -6.59 -0.96
CA HIS A 89 7.81 -5.14 -1.02
C HIS A 89 7.33 -4.63 -2.39
N VAL A 90 7.13 -3.31 -2.52
CA VAL A 90 6.73 -2.67 -3.78
C VAL A 90 7.88 -1.82 -4.30
N VAL A 91 8.29 -2.07 -5.55
CA VAL A 91 9.22 -1.22 -6.30
C VAL A 91 8.41 -0.22 -7.12
N VAL A 92 8.79 1.05 -7.11
CA VAL A 92 8.12 2.09 -7.93
C VAL A 92 9.17 2.78 -8.79
N CYS A 93 9.21 2.38 -10.05
CA CYS A 93 10.05 2.92 -11.10
C CYS A 93 9.45 4.21 -11.65
N ILE A 94 10.19 5.33 -11.56
CA ILE A 94 9.69 6.65 -11.96
C ILE A 94 10.62 7.28 -12.99
N PHE A 95 10.05 7.61 -14.15
CA PHE A 95 10.68 8.45 -15.15
C PHE A 95 10.27 9.91 -14.94
N GLY A 96 11.22 10.77 -14.58
CA GLY A 96 10.99 12.18 -14.29
C GLY A 96 12.27 12.93 -13.97
N ASP A 97 12.28 14.23 -14.26
CA ASP A 97 13.40 15.16 -14.09
C ASP A 97 12.99 16.46 -13.35
N VAL A 98 13.86 17.47 -13.33
CA VAL A 98 13.60 18.74 -12.64
C VAL A 98 12.47 19.59 -13.29
N THR A 99 12.14 19.34 -14.56
CA THR A 99 11.12 20.03 -15.36
C THR A 99 9.79 19.29 -15.44
N SER A 100 9.79 17.95 -15.33
CA SER A 100 8.60 17.09 -15.46
C SER A 100 7.46 17.47 -14.48
N ALA A 101 6.21 17.14 -14.83
CA ALA A 101 5.06 17.41 -13.98
C ALA A 101 5.08 16.56 -12.69
N LEU A 102 4.46 17.07 -11.61
CA LEU A 102 4.28 16.29 -10.38
C LEU A 102 3.14 15.28 -10.57
N ILE A 103 3.41 14.00 -10.32
CA ILE A 103 2.41 12.91 -10.35
C ILE A 103 1.53 12.98 -9.08
N GLY A 104 2.07 13.51 -7.97
CA GLY A 104 1.40 13.52 -6.67
C GLY A 104 1.49 12.16 -6.00
N LEU A 105 2.71 11.66 -5.78
CA LEU A 105 3.02 10.29 -5.31
C LEU A 105 2.39 9.95 -3.95
N ARG A 106 2.01 10.95 -3.16
CA ARG A 106 1.12 10.81 -2.00
C ARG A 106 -0.13 9.97 -2.30
N ASN A 107 -0.75 10.16 -3.47
CA ASN A 107 -1.97 9.45 -3.87
C ASN A 107 -1.73 7.95 -4.07
N PHE A 108 -0.50 7.54 -4.43
CA PHE A 108 -0.08 6.15 -4.52
C PHE A 108 0.29 5.56 -3.15
N VAL A 109 1.01 6.33 -2.31
CA VAL A 109 1.46 5.83 -1.00
C VAL A 109 0.32 5.75 0.01
N MET A 110 -0.63 6.69 0.00
CA MET A 110 -1.68 6.79 1.01
C MET A 110 -2.56 5.53 1.13
N PRO A 111 -3.11 4.95 0.04
CA PRO A 111 -3.91 3.71 0.13
C PRO A 111 -3.09 2.52 0.67
N LEU A 112 -1.83 2.41 0.26
CA LEU A 112 -0.86 1.41 0.75
C LEU A 112 -0.46 1.64 2.22
N ARG A 113 -1.00 2.66 2.89
CA ARG A 113 -0.79 3.00 4.30
C ARG A 113 -2.11 3.10 5.09
N ALA A 114 -3.22 2.57 4.56
CA ALA A 114 -4.51 2.53 5.26
C ALA A 114 -4.45 1.77 6.60
N SER A 115 -5.20 2.24 7.60
CA SER A 115 -5.12 1.80 9.00
C SER A 115 -5.79 0.44 9.31
N ASN A 116 -6.49 -0.13 8.34
CA ASN A 116 -7.05 -1.49 8.31
C ASN A 116 -5.98 -2.58 8.03
N PHE A 117 -4.75 -2.19 7.67
CA PHE A 117 -3.57 -3.06 7.73
C PHE A 117 -2.84 -2.90 9.08
N HIS A 118 -2.20 -3.96 9.56
CA HIS A 118 -1.27 -3.90 10.68
C HIS A 118 0.10 -3.39 10.21
N TYR A 119 0.86 -2.76 11.10
CA TYR A 119 2.16 -2.16 10.75
C TYR A 119 3.16 -3.18 10.18
N HIS A 120 3.08 -4.45 10.60
CA HIS A 120 3.91 -5.52 10.05
C HIS A 120 3.47 -5.92 8.63
N GLU A 121 2.16 -5.96 8.33
CA GLU A 121 1.59 -6.27 6.99
C GLU A 121 1.92 -5.19 5.94
N LEU A 122 2.17 -3.94 6.35
CA LEU A 122 2.50 -2.84 5.42
C LEU A 122 3.72 -3.17 4.54
N LYS A 123 3.50 -3.22 3.23
CA LYS A 123 4.56 -3.41 2.22
C LYS A 123 5.51 -2.22 2.22
N HIS A 124 6.83 -2.48 2.25
CA HIS A 124 7.83 -1.41 2.08
C HIS A 124 7.80 -0.89 0.65
N ILE A 125 7.92 0.42 0.46
CA ILE A 125 7.90 1.06 -0.86
C ILE A 125 9.31 1.59 -1.16
N VAL A 126 9.87 1.21 -2.31
CA VAL A 126 11.17 1.71 -2.77
C VAL A 126 11.00 2.43 -4.11
N PHE A 127 11.19 3.74 -4.10
CA PHE A 127 11.18 4.55 -5.32
C PHE A 127 12.55 4.45 -6.01
N VAL A 128 12.56 4.14 -7.31
CA VAL A 128 13.75 4.06 -8.16
C VAL A 128 13.62 5.10 -9.28
N GLY A 129 14.48 6.11 -9.28
CA GLY A 129 14.42 7.21 -10.25
C GLY A 129 15.27 8.42 -9.88
N SER A 130 15.00 9.56 -10.52
CA SER A 130 15.74 10.81 -10.28
C SER A 130 15.48 11.35 -8.89
N LEU A 131 16.57 11.60 -8.14
CA LEU A 131 16.51 12.26 -6.84
C LEU A 131 16.04 13.72 -6.95
N GLU A 132 16.29 14.38 -8.08
CA GLU A 132 15.84 15.77 -8.32
C GLU A 132 14.32 15.84 -8.48
N TYR A 133 13.73 14.85 -9.13
CA TYR A 133 12.28 14.68 -9.20
C TYR A 133 11.71 14.35 -7.81
N LEU A 134 12.23 13.30 -7.16
CA LEU A 134 11.70 12.81 -5.89
C LEU A 134 11.82 13.83 -4.74
N ARG A 135 12.81 14.73 -4.78
CA ARG A 135 12.91 15.86 -3.84
C ARG A 135 11.73 16.83 -3.92
N ARG A 136 11.08 16.98 -5.09
CA ARG A 136 9.92 17.85 -5.29
C ARG A 136 8.62 17.22 -4.78
N GLU A 137 8.53 15.89 -4.78
CA GLU A 137 7.39 15.12 -4.28
C GLU A 137 7.49 14.83 -2.76
N TRP A 138 8.69 14.82 -2.18
CA TRP A 138 8.96 14.29 -0.83
C TRP A 138 8.15 14.95 0.29
N ASP A 139 7.91 16.26 0.22
CA ASP A 139 7.13 17.02 1.21
C ASP A 139 5.65 16.56 1.28
N THR A 140 5.17 15.77 0.32
CA THR A 140 3.84 15.14 0.38
C THR A 140 3.85 13.72 0.97
N MET A 141 5.04 13.12 1.16
CA MET A 141 5.23 11.71 1.54
C MET A 141 6.03 11.50 2.84
N HIS A 142 6.77 12.50 3.31
CA HIS A 142 7.70 12.43 4.43
C HIS A 142 7.12 11.95 5.79
N ASN A 143 5.79 11.90 5.93
CA ASN A 143 5.09 11.35 7.10
C ASN A 143 4.70 9.86 7.00
N PHE A 144 4.99 9.16 5.90
CA PHE A 144 4.64 7.74 5.77
C PHE A 144 5.73 6.78 6.29
N PRO A 145 5.37 5.66 6.94
CA PRO A 145 6.31 4.61 7.35
C PRO A 145 6.74 3.73 6.17
N LYS A 146 7.87 3.03 6.32
CA LYS A 146 8.39 2.05 5.33
C LYS A 146 8.48 2.58 3.89
N VAL A 147 9.11 3.74 3.70
CA VAL A 147 9.39 4.34 2.37
C VAL A 147 10.89 4.57 2.27
N SER A 148 11.47 4.21 1.13
CA SER A 148 12.88 4.44 0.76
C SER A 148 13.01 4.95 -0.68
N ILE A 149 14.14 5.56 -0.99
CA ILE A 149 14.50 6.08 -2.32
C ILE A 149 15.85 5.48 -2.71
N LEU A 150 15.96 4.92 -3.91
CA LEU A 150 17.24 4.58 -4.56
C LEU A 150 17.45 5.55 -5.73
N PRO A 151 18.35 6.55 -5.60
CA PRO A 151 18.71 7.45 -6.69
C PRO A 151 19.33 6.66 -7.85
N GLY A 152 18.71 6.71 -9.03
CA GLY A 152 19.13 5.93 -10.19
C GLY A 152 18.19 6.08 -11.38
N THR A 153 18.09 5.03 -12.20
CA THR A 153 17.13 4.96 -13.32
C THR A 153 16.54 3.55 -13.41
N PRO A 154 15.22 3.39 -13.67
CA PRO A 154 14.61 2.08 -13.90
C PRO A 154 15.23 1.25 -15.03
N LEU A 155 15.94 1.88 -15.97
CA LEU A 155 16.63 1.15 -17.04
C LEU A 155 17.91 0.44 -16.55
N SER A 156 18.44 0.83 -15.38
CA SER A 156 19.63 0.26 -14.79
C SER A 156 19.33 -1.06 -14.09
N ARG A 157 19.64 -2.18 -14.76
CA ARG A 157 19.58 -3.53 -14.16
C ARG A 157 20.38 -3.66 -12.86
N ALA A 158 21.41 -2.83 -12.66
CA ALA A 158 22.20 -2.82 -11.43
C ALA A 158 21.42 -2.24 -10.23
N ASP A 159 20.53 -1.27 -10.46
CA ASP A 159 19.68 -0.68 -9.43
C ASP A 159 18.45 -1.57 -9.17
N LEU A 160 17.85 -2.12 -10.22
CA LEU A 160 16.76 -3.12 -10.12
C LEU A 160 17.20 -4.39 -9.35
N ARG A 161 18.42 -4.89 -9.59
CA ARG A 161 18.97 -6.00 -8.78
C ARG A 161 19.21 -5.60 -7.33
N ALA A 162 19.68 -4.38 -7.06
CA ALA A 162 20.01 -3.93 -5.71
C ALA A 162 18.77 -3.75 -4.80
N VAL A 163 17.58 -3.51 -5.37
CA VAL A 163 16.32 -3.55 -4.60
C VAL A 163 15.73 -4.96 -4.47
N ASN A 164 16.35 -5.98 -5.07
CA ASN A 164 15.85 -7.36 -5.14
C ASN A 164 14.47 -7.46 -5.82
N ILE A 165 14.33 -6.87 -7.02
CA ILE A 165 13.05 -6.84 -7.77
C ILE A 165 12.41 -8.23 -8.00
N ASN A 166 13.21 -9.30 -8.07
CA ASN A 166 12.70 -10.67 -8.21
C ASN A 166 12.04 -11.24 -6.93
N VAL A 167 11.96 -10.46 -5.84
CA VAL A 167 11.18 -10.79 -4.64
C VAL A 167 10.32 -9.60 -4.16
N CYS A 168 9.95 -8.69 -5.06
CA CYS A 168 8.87 -7.72 -4.84
C CYS A 168 7.49 -8.39 -5.05
N ASP A 169 6.44 -7.91 -4.39
CA ASP A 169 5.06 -8.32 -4.72
C ASP A 169 4.51 -7.59 -5.96
N MET A 170 5.09 -6.43 -6.29
CA MET A 170 4.72 -5.60 -7.43
C MET A 170 5.83 -4.61 -7.79
N CYS A 171 6.13 -4.51 -9.08
CA CYS A 171 6.87 -3.40 -9.68
C CYS A 171 5.87 -2.47 -10.40
N VAL A 172 5.80 -1.21 -9.99
CA VAL A 172 4.95 -0.18 -10.61
C VAL A 172 5.83 0.72 -11.47
N ILE A 173 5.44 0.98 -12.72
CA ILE A 173 6.20 1.81 -13.66
C ILE A 173 5.35 3.02 -14.06
N LEU A 174 5.84 4.22 -13.75
CA LEU A 174 5.15 5.51 -13.94
C LEU A 174 6.02 6.51 -14.72
N SER A 175 5.39 7.42 -15.46
CA SER A 175 6.09 8.48 -16.21
C SER A 175 5.53 9.88 -15.93
N ALA A 176 6.39 10.79 -15.50
CA ALA A 176 6.12 12.22 -15.40
C ALA A 176 6.45 12.99 -16.69
N ASN A 177 7.05 12.32 -17.67
CA ASN A 177 7.61 12.92 -18.89
C ASN A 177 6.60 13.05 -20.04
N GLN A 178 5.38 12.53 -19.86
CA GLN A 178 4.29 12.42 -20.83
C GLN A 178 4.07 13.73 -21.64
N ASN A 179 4.08 14.88 -20.97
CA ASN A 179 3.76 16.19 -21.55
C ASN A 179 4.85 16.83 -22.43
N ASN A 180 6.07 16.26 -22.49
CA ASN A 180 7.22 16.85 -23.16
C ASN A 180 7.49 16.26 -24.57
N ILE A 181 6.55 15.49 -25.14
CA ILE A 181 6.74 14.73 -26.38
C ILE A 181 5.56 15.00 -27.34
N ASP A 182 5.85 15.61 -28.49
CA ASP A 182 4.87 15.97 -29.53
C ASP A 182 4.23 14.76 -30.23
N ASP A 183 4.92 13.62 -30.24
CA ASP A 183 4.45 12.36 -30.84
C ASP A 183 3.79 11.47 -29.77
N THR A 184 2.46 11.31 -29.87
CA THR A 184 1.65 10.53 -28.92
C THR A 184 1.96 9.03 -28.94
N SER A 185 2.61 8.49 -29.96
CA SER A 185 3.08 7.09 -29.94
C SER A 185 4.32 6.92 -29.04
N LEU A 186 5.15 7.98 -28.93
CA LEU A 186 6.44 7.92 -28.24
C LEU A 186 6.39 8.35 -26.76
N GLN A 187 5.21 8.63 -26.21
CA GLN A 187 5.03 9.04 -24.81
C GLN A 187 5.36 7.91 -23.83
N ASP A 188 4.94 6.68 -24.12
CA ASP A 188 5.10 5.52 -23.22
C ASP A 188 6.43 4.77 -23.37
N LYS A 189 7.32 5.24 -24.26
CA LYS A 189 8.57 4.54 -24.63
C LYS A 189 9.44 4.15 -23.43
N GLU A 190 9.50 5.00 -22.40
CA GLU A 190 10.32 4.74 -21.21
C GLU A 190 9.68 3.65 -20.32
N CYS A 191 8.36 3.66 -20.20
CA CYS A 191 7.58 2.66 -19.46
C CYS A 191 7.70 1.26 -20.11
N ILE A 192 7.52 1.19 -21.43
CA ILE A 192 7.61 -0.06 -22.22
C ILE A 192 9.04 -0.61 -22.16
N LEU A 193 10.05 0.24 -22.39
CA LEU A 193 11.46 -0.18 -22.32
C LEU A 193 11.84 -0.67 -20.92
N ALA A 194 11.32 -0.06 -19.84
CA ALA A 194 11.51 -0.58 -18.49
C ALA A 194 10.86 -1.95 -18.29
N SER A 195 9.61 -2.12 -18.74
CA SER A 195 8.85 -3.38 -18.63
C SER A 195 9.57 -4.54 -19.33
N LEU A 196 9.96 -4.33 -20.60
CA LEU A 196 10.73 -5.31 -21.39
C LEU A 196 12.15 -5.55 -20.82
N ASN A 197 12.78 -4.52 -20.27
CA ASN A 197 14.08 -4.64 -19.60
C ASN A 197 14.00 -5.50 -18.33
N ILE A 198 12.91 -5.42 -17.56
CA ILE A 198 12.66 -6.27 -16.39
C ILE A 198 12.29 -7.69 -16.82
N LYS A 199 11.32 -7.87 -17.74
CA LYS A 199 10.94 -9.20 -18.27
C LYS A 199 12.16 -10.00 -18.77
N SER A 200 13.11 -9.32 -19.43
CA SER A 200 14.37 -9.92 -19.93
C SER A 200 15.54 -9.97 -18.92
N MET A 201 15.28 -9.82 -17.61
CA MET A 201 16.26 -10.14 -16.56
C MET A 201 16.30 -11.65 -16.26
N GLN A 202 17.41 -12.11 -15.70
CA GLN A 202 17.65 -13.49 -15.26
C GLN A 202 18.29 -13.45 -13.87
N PHE A 203 17.96 -14.37 -12.97
CA PHE A 203 18.34 -14.35 -11.56
C PHE A 203 18.88 -15.72 -11.12
N ASP A 204 20.10 -15.73 -10.59
CA ASP A 204 20.79 -16.96 -10.20
C ASP A 204 20.26 -17.49 -8.85
N ASP A 205 19.67 -18.68 -8.85
CA ASP A 205 19.05 -19.32 -7.67
C ASP A 205 20.04 -19.72 -6.53
N SER A 206 21.30 -19.30 -6.67
CA SER A 206 22.45 -19.56 -5.81
C SER A 206 22.24 -19.19 -4.32
N ILE A 207 21.36 -18.24 -4.01
CA ILE A 207 20.97 -17.89 -2.64
C ILE A 207 20.38 -19.10 -1.89
N GLY A 208 19.68 -20.01 -2.58
CA GLY A 208 19.15 -21.24 -1.98
C GLY A 208 20.21 -22.29 -1.64
N VAL A 209 21.39 -22.25 -2.25
CA VAL A 209 22.42 -23.30 -2.14
C VAL A 209 23.30 -23.11 -0.88
N LEU A 210 23.49 -21.87 -0.43
CA LEU A 210 24.43 -21.56 0.65
C LEU A 210 24.03 -22.07 2.04
N GLN A 211 22.74 -22.39 2.27
CA GLN A 211 22.33 -23.08 3.51
C GLN A 211 22.56 -24.61 3.47
N ALA A 212 22.52 -25.23 2.29
CA ALA A 212 22.66 -26.69 2.14
C ALA A 212 24.06 -27.18 2.54
N ASN A 213 25.10 -26.40 2.26
CA ASN A 213 26.50 -26.73 2.55
C ASN A 213 26.89 -26.61 4.04
N SER A 214 25.92 -26.41 4.95
CA SER A 214 26.17 -26.41 6.41
C SER A 214 26.28 -27.81 7.02
N GLN A 215 25.84 -28.87 6.34
CA GLN A 215 26.01 -30.26 6.80
C GLN A 215 27.40 -30.82 6.47
N GLY A 216 28.44 -30.25 7.11
CA GLY A 216 29.84 -30.56 6.82
C GLY A 216 30.72 -30.98 8.00
N PHE A 217 30.26 -30.89 9.26
CA PHE A 217 31.11 -31.22 10.43
C PHE A 217 30.33 -31.80 11.62
N SER A 218 30.21 -33.13 11.65
CA SER A 218 29.76 -33.89 12.84
C SER A 218 30.96 -34.57 13.49
N PRO A 219 31.29 -34.30 14.77
CA PRO A 219 32.35 -35.02 15.47
C PRO A 219 32.06 -36.53 15.56
N PRO A 220 33.05 -37.42 15.40
CA PRO A 220 32.84 -38.86 15.47
C PRO A 220 32.50 -39.31 16.90
N GLY A 221 31.44 -40.11 17.06
CA GLY A 221 31.09 -40.76 18.34
C GLY A 221 29.72 -40.42 18.94
N MET A 222 28.73 -40.00 18.15
CA MET A 222 27.38 -39.74 18.68
C MET A 222 26.27 -40.40 17.83
N ASP A 223 26.00 -41.68 18.12
CA ASP A 223 24.94 -42.44 17.47
C ASP A 223 23.55 -41.86 17.78
N ARG A 224 22.76 -41.54 16.74
CA ARG A 224 21.39 -41.02 16.86
C ARG A 224 20.35 -42.00 16.34
N SER A 225 20.07 -43.03 17.14
CA SER A 225 18.95 -43.94 16.93
C SER A 225 17.62 -43.37 17.48
N SER A 226 16.97 -42.44 16.76
CA SER A 226 15.54 -42.12 16.92
C SER A 226 15.01 -41.24 15.79
N PRO A 227 14.01 -41.69 15.01
CA PRO A 227 13.25 -40.83 14.11
C PRO A 227 11.90 -40.43 14.75
N ASP A 228 11.80 -39.25 15.36
CA ASP A 228 10.46 -38.69 15.61
C ASP A 228 10.39 -37.15 15.71
N LYS A 229 9.34 -36.60 15.08
CA LYS A 229 8.68 -35.29 15.29
C LYS A 229 9.54 -34.11 15.77
N SER A 230 10.16 -33.40 14.80
CA SER A 230 10.41 -31.95 14.92
C SER A 230 9.39 -31.19 14.07
N PRO A 231 8.59 -30.25 14.61
CA PRO A 231 7.63 -29.47 13.84
C PRO A 231 8.31 -28.28 13.16
N VAL A 232 9.24 -28.55 12.25
CA VAL A 232 9.68 -27.53 11.28
C VAL A 232 8.50 -27.32 10.32
N HIS A 233 7.67 -26.33 10.64
CA HIS A 233 6.49 -26.00 9.87
C HIS A 233 6.90 -25.68 8.43
N GLY A 234 6.21 -26.28 7.46
CA GLY A 234 6.54 -26.12 6.05
C GLY A 234 6.24 -24.69 5.59
N LEU A 235 7.23 -23.80 5.73
CA LEU A 235 7.29 -22.58 4.94
C LEU A 235 7.42 -23.03 3.49
N LEU A 236 6.29 -23.04 2.78
CA LEU A 236 6.25 -23.18 1.33
C LEU A 236 7.23 -22.16 0.75
N ARG A 237 8.33 -22.65 0.17
CA ARG A 237 9.36 -21.81 -0.44
C ARG A 237 8.65 -20.99 -1.51
N GLN A 238 8.56 -19.68 -1.31
CA GLN A 238 8.13 -18.72 -2.33
C GLN A 238 8.79 -19.12 -3.66
N PRO A 239 8.03 -19.25 -4.76
CA PRO A 239 8.60 -19.68 -6.04
C PRO A 239 9.74 -18.73 -6.37
N SER A 240 10.93 -19.29 -6.47
CA SER A 240 12.15 -18.49 -6.60
C SER A 240 12.19 -17.96 -8.02
N ILE A 241 11.89 -16.68 -8.20
CA ILE A 241 11.77 -16.06 -9.52
C ILE A 241 13.17 -16.00 -10.16
N THR A 242 13.46 -17.00 -10.98
CA THR A 242 14.68 -17.14 -11.80
C THR A 242 14.64 -16.25 -13.03
N THR A 243 13.44 -15.92 -13.50
CA THR A 243 13.14 -15.33 -14.80
C THR A 243 12.40 -14.02 -14.62
N GLY A 244 12.82 -12.95 -15.30
CA GLY A 244 12.18 -11.64 -15.16
C GLY A 244 10.71 -11.58 -15.61
N ILE A 245 10.27 -12.57 -16.39
CA ILE A 245 8.90 -12.72 -16.91
C ILE A 245 7.88 -12.90 -15.78
N ASP A 246 8.24 -13.66 -14.73
CA ASP A 246 7.31 -13.99 -13.63
C ASP A 246 7.22 -12.88 -12.55
N ILE A 247 7.94 -11.76 -12.73
CA ILE A 247 7.87 -10.61 -11.83
C ILE A 247 6.53 -9.89 -12.05
N PRO A 248 5.70 -9.67 -11.01
CA PRO A 248 4.49 -8.87 -11.15
C PRO A 248 4.85 -7.41 -11.49
N ILE A 249 4.46 -6.96 -12.68
CA ILE A 249 4.68 -5.60 -13.17
C ILE A 249 3.31 -5.00 -13.50
N ILE A 250 3.08 -3.75 -13.11
CA ILE A 250 2.00 -2.91 -13.63
C ILE A 250 2.56 -1.61 -14.21
N THR A 251 2.17 -1.32 -15.44
CA THR A 251 2.73 -0.23 -16.26
C THR A 251 1.65 0.79 -16.60
N GLU A 252 1.89 2.06 -16.27
CA GLU A 252 1.09 3.19 -16.73
C GLU A 252 1.32 3.43 -18.23
N LEU A 253 0.22 3.56 -18.98
CA LEU A 253 0.21 3.95 -20.40
C LEU A 253 -0.71 5.15 -20.64
N VAL A 254 -0.27 6.08 -21.48
CA VAL A 254 -1.07 7.22 -21.96
C VAL A 254 -1.83 6.86 -23.23
N ASN A 255 -1.22 6.07 -24.12
CA ASN A 255 -1.78 5.71 -25.42
C ASN A 255 -2.20 4.23 -25.44
N ASP A 256 -3.50 3.96 -25.59
CA ASP A 256 -4.08 2.62 -25.59
C ASP A 256 -3.39 1.68 -26.60
N SER A 257 -3.06 2.18 -27.80
CA SER A 257 -2.43 1.39 -28.86
C SER A 257 -1.00 0.94 -28.52
N ASN A 258 -0.38 1.47 -27.46
CA ASN A 258 0.94 1.04 -27.00
C ASN A 258 0.88 -0.23 -26.12
N VAL A 259 -0.30 -0.71 -25.73
CA VAL A 259 -0.46 -1.91 -24.87
C VAL A 259 0.17 -3.16 -25.48
N GLN A 260 0.07 -3.32 -26.81
CA GLN A 260 0.61 -4.44 -27.59
C GLN A 260 2.14 -4.61 -27.46
N PHE A 261 2.87 -3.59 -26.98
CA PHE A 261 4.32 -3.66 -26.82
C PHE A 261 4.77 -4.19 -25.45
N LEU A 262 3.84 -4.51 -24.55
CA LEU A 262 4.13 -5.05 -23.22
C LEU A 262 4.24 -6.58 -23.18
N ASP A 263 3.69 -7.29 -24.16
CA ASP A 263 3.89 -8.73 -24.37
C ASP A 263 4.27 -9.01 -25.83
N GLN A 264 5.04 -10.08 -26.05
CA GLN A 264 5.55 -10.45 -27.39
C GLN A 264 5.04 -11.81 -27.87
N ASP A 265 4.37 -12.54 -26.99
CA ASP A 265 3.72 -13.84 -27.26
C ASP A 265 2.20 -13.66 -27.46
N ASP A 266 1.73 -12.42 -27.67
CA ASP A 266 0.34 -12.05 -27.92
C ASP A 266 0.08 -12.00 -29.44
N ASP A 267 -0.93 -12.75 -29.91
CA ASP A 267 -1.31 -12.88 -31.33
C ASP A 267 -2.43 -11.88 -31.73
N ASP A 268 -2.80 -10.95 -30.84
CA ASP A 268 -3.86 -9.96 -31.05
C ASP A 268 -3.64 -9.05 -32.29
N ASP A 269 -4.74 -8.73 -32.98
CA ASP A 269 -4.73 -7.83 -34.13
C ASP A 269 -4.49 -6.37 -33.67
N PRO A 270 -3.72 -5.53 -34.38
CA PRO A 270 -3.53 -4.12 -34.00
C PRO A 270 -4.82 -3.28 -33.91
N ASP A 271 -5.94 -3.72 -34.50
CA ASP A 271 -7.27 -3.09 -34.35
C ASP A 271 -8.05 -3.58 -33.09
N THR A 272 -7.43 -4.37 -32.20
CA THR A 272 -8.09 -4.93 -31.00
C THR A 272 -8.38 -3.89 -29.92
N GLU A 273 -9.61 -3.90 -29.38
CA GLU A 273 -10.02 -2.97 -28.31
C GLU A 273 -9.30 -3.28 -26.98
N LEU A 274 -8.76 -2.24 -26.32
CA LEU A 274 -7.88 -2.34 -25.14
C LEU A 274 -8.32 -3.37 -24.08
N TYR A 275 -9.61 -3.44 -23.77
CA TYR A 275 -10.13 -4.32 -22.70
C TYR A 275 -10.15 -5.81 -23.04
N LEU A 276 -9.89 -6.18 -24.31
CA LEU A 276 -9.71 -7.56 -24.75
C LEU A 276 -8.24 -8.01 -24.66
N THR A 277 -7.29 -7.07 -24.75
CA THR A 277 -5.85 -7.37 -24.83
C THR A 277 -5.29 -8.08 -23.60
N GLN A 278 -4.37 -9.03 -23.79
CA GLN A 278 -3.79 -9.82 -22.69
C GLN A 278 -3.16 -8.95 -21.58
N PRO A 279 -2.36 -7.90 -21.87
CA PRO A 279 -1.70 -7.12 -20.81
C PRO A 279 -2.69 -6.38 -19.90
N PHE A 280 -3.83 -5.92 -20.46
CA PHE A 280 -4.90 -5.28 -19.72
C PHE A 280 -5.73 -6.30 -18.93
N ALA A 281 -6.14 -7.40 -19.57
CA ALA A 281 -6.93 -8.45 -18.94
C ALA A 281 -6.20 -9.13 -17.75
N CYS A 282 -4.87 -9.27 -17.85
CA CYS A 282 -4.00 -9.74 -16.76
C CYS A 282 -3.67 -8.67 -15.69
N GLY A 283 -4.06 -7.40 -15.90
CA GLY A 283 -3.80 -6.31 -14.96
C GLY A 283 -2.35 -5.81 -14.93
N THR A 284 -1.57 -6.07 -15.98
CA THR A 284 -0.18 -5.63 -16.13
C THR A 284 -0.03 -4.27 -16.84
N ALA A 285 -1.10 -3.81 -17.50
CA ALA A 285 -1.22 -2.49 -18.09
C ALA A 285 -2.35 -1.71 -17.43
N PHE A 286 -2.15 -0.40 -17.23
CA PHE A 286 -3.20 0.53 -16.83
C PHE A 286 -3.16 1.78 -17.71
N ALA A 287 -4.19 1.96 -18.55
CA ALA A 287 -4.30 3.11 -19.44
C ALA A 287 -5.09 4.26 -18.79
N VAL A 288 -4.63 5.49 -19.01
CA VAL A 288 -5.27 6.70 -18.45
C VAL A 288 -6.68 6.93 -19.03
N SER A 289 -6.93 6.50 -20.27
CA SER A 289 -8.23 6.53 -20.99
C SER A 289 -9.41 5.91 -20.21
N VAL A 290 -9.15 4.94 -19.33
CA VAL A 290 -10.15 4.31 -18.45
C VAL A 290 -10.79 5.35 -17.52
N LEU A 291 -10.09 6.42 -17.18
CA LEU A 291 -10.59 7.51 -16.33
C LEU A 291 -11.54 8.46 -17.09
N ASP A 292 -11.42 8.59 -18.41
CA ASP A 292 -12.40 9.33 -19.22
C ASP A 292 -13.74 8.59 -19.28
N SER A 293 -13.71 7.26 -19.32
CA SER A 293 -14.92 6.43 -19.17
C SER A 293 -15.61 6.66 -17.81
N LEU A 294 -14.85 6.85 -16.73
CA LEU A 294 -15.39 7.17 -15.40
C LEU A 294 -16.12 8.52 -15.35
N MET A 295 -15.74 9.52 -16.16
CA MET A 295 -16.48 10.78 -16.27
C MET A 295 -17.91 10.55 -16.78
N SER A 296 -18.08 9.69 -17.79
CA SER A 296 -19.40 9.32 -18.32
C SER A 296 -20.26 8.57 -17.29
N ALA A 297 -19.66 7.62 -16.55
CA ALA A 297 -20.36 6.87 -15.52
C ALA A 297 -20.81 7.78 -14.36
N THR A 298 -19.95 8.71 -13.96
CA THR A 298 -20.23 9.69 -12.89
C THR A 298 -21.34 10.67 -13.28
N TYR A 299 -21.45 11.06 -14.56
CA TYR A 299 -22.55 11.90 -15.06
C TYR A 299 -23.92 11.21 -14.91
N PHE A 300 -24.00 9.89 -15.11
CA PHE A 300 -25.24 9.14 -14.93
C PHE A 300 -25.52 8.74 -13.47
N ASN A 301 -24.49 8.62 -12.62
CA ASN A 301 -24.63 8.28 -11.20
C ASN A 301 -23.44 8.77 -10.37
N ASP A 302 -23.67 9.82 -9.58
CA ASP A 302 -22.71 10.45 -8.64
C ASP A 302 -22.17 9.49 -7.56
N ASN A 303 -22.96 8.48 -7.19
CA ASN A 303 -22.56 7.45 -6.22
C ASN A 303 -21.42 6.56 -6.75
N ILE A 304 -21.21 6.45 -8.06
CA ILE A 304 -20.14 5.63 -8.66
C ILE A 304 -18.77 6.19 -8.26
N LEU A 305 -18.54 7.49 -8.44
CA LEU A 305 -17.29 8.14 -8.05
C LEU A 305 -17.07 8.02 -6.53
N THR A 306 -18.12 8.21 -5.73
CA THR A 306 -18.06 8.09 -4.27
C THR A 306 -17.66 6.67 -3.82
N LEU A 307 -18.23 5.64 -4.45
CA LEU A 307 -17.91 4.24 -4.18
C LEU A 307 -16.48 3.88 -4.59
N ILE A 308 -16.08 4.21 -5.82
CA ILE A 308 -14.73 3.94 -6.35
C ILE A 308 -13.69 4.66 -5.50
N ARG A 309 -13.91 5.94 -5.17
CA ARG A 309 -13.01 6.70 -4.30
C ARG A 309 -12.88 6.04 -2.92
N THR A 310 -13.99 5.66 -2.30
CA THR A 310 -13.97 5.01 -0.97
C THR A 310 -13.18 3.69 -1.00
N LEU A 311 -13.39 2.87 -2.04
CA LEU A 311 -12.74 1.58 -2.23
C LEU A 311 -11.24 1.70 -2.53
N VAL A 312 -10.86 2.56 -3.49
CA VAL A 312 -9.49 2.67 -4.00
C VAL A 312 -8.59 3.52 -3.11
N THR A 313 -9.07 4.64 -2.56
CA THR A 313 -8.23 5.54 -1.75
C THR A 313 -7.94 5.01 -0.34
N GLY A 314 -8.50 3.86 0.04
CA GLY A 314 -8.45 3.38 1.42
C GLY A 314 -9.35 4.18 2.37
N GLY A 315 -10.40 4.84 1.84
CA GLY A 315 -11.39 5.58 2.62
C GLY A 315 -11.05 7.05 2.89
N ALA A 316 -10.68 7.83 1.87
CA ALA A 316 -10.64 9.29 2.01
C ALA A 316 -12.04 9.84 2.34
N THR A 317 -12.18 10.43 3.53
CA THR A 317 -13.42 11.06 4.01
C THR A 317 -13.41 12.57 3.75
N PRO A 318 -14.58 13.24 3.66
CA PRO A 318 -14.66 14.70 3.55
C PRO A 318 -13.96 15.46 4.69
N GLU A 319 -13.87 14.86 5.88
CA GLU A 319 -13.08 15.39 7.00
C GLU A 319 -11.58 15.41 6.67
N LEU A 320 -11.05 14.30 6.16
CA LEU A 320 -9.65 14.22 5.73
C LEU A 320 -9.36 15.15 4.55
N GLU A 321 -10.30 15.30 3.62
CA GLU A 321 -10.19 16.25 2.51
C GLU A 321 -10.10 17.70 3.00
N SER A 322 -10.90 18.09 4.01
CA SER A 322 -10.80 19.42 4.63
C SER A 322 -9.42 19.67 5.25
N LEU A 323 -8.89 18.68 5.98
CA LEU A 323 -7.55 18.76 6.58
C LEU A 323 -6.43 18.86 5.52
N ILE A 324 -6.54 18.09 4.44
CA ILE A 324 -5.59 18.16 3.31
C ILE A 324 -5.74 19.49 2.54
N ALA A 325 -6.94 20.07 2.46
CA ALA A 325 -7.16 21.38 1.83
C ALA A 325 -6.60 22.55 2.67
N GLU A 326 -6.60 22.44 4.00
CA GLU A 326 -6.02 23.46 4.89
C GLU A 326 -4.48 23.44 4.92
N GLU A 327 -3.85 22.25 4.79
CA GLU A 327 -2.42 22.08 5.10
C GLU A 327 -1.58 21.35 4.04
N ASN A 328 -2.21 20.72 3.05
CA ASN A 328 -1.56 19.85 2.05
C ASN A 328 -0.72 18.69 2.66
N ALA A 329 -0.95 18.31 3.92
CA ALA A 329 -0.17 17.31 4.66
C ALA A 329 -1.05 16.49 5.63
N LEU A 330 -0.57 15.30 6.04
CA LEU A 330 -1.24 14.50 7.07
C LEU A 330 -0.77 14.89 8.47
N ARG A 331 -1.67 15.46 9.29
CA ARG A 331 -1.42 15.66 10.73
C ARG A 331 -1.43 14.32 11.48
N GLY A 332 -0.44 14.10 12.35
CA GLY A 332 -0.40 12.94 13.25
C GLY A 332 -1.35 13.08 14.44
N GLY A 333 -2.15 12.04 14.69
CA GLY A 333 -3.14 11.97 15.79
C GLY A 333 -2.65 11.16 16.99
N TYR A 334 -3.27 11.38 18.15
CA TYR A 334 -3.21 10.44 19.28
C TYR A 334 -4.30 9.40 19.14
N SER A 335 -4.01 8.14 19.47
CA SER A 335 -4.98 7.05 19.35
C SER A 335 -6.06 7.14 20.43
N THR A 336 -7.26 7.53 20.03
CA THR A 336 -8.48 7.53 20.85
C THR A 336 -9.34 6.30 20.50
N PRO A 337 -10.28 5.88 21.37
CA PRO A 337 -11.22 4.80 21.04
C PRO A 337 -11.96 5.06 19.71
N GLN A 338 -12.37 6.30 19.43
CA GLN A 338 -13.03 6.67 18.18
C GLN A 338 -12.13 6.49 16.95
N THR A 339 -10.91 7.02 16.97
CA THR A 339 -9.95 6.88 15.85
C THR A 339 -9.48 5.43 15.66
N LEU A 340 -9.53 4.61 16.70
CA LEU A 340 -9.29 3.16 16.59
C LEU A 340 -10.49 2.43 15.97
N THR A 341 -11.74 2.84 16.22
CA THR A 341 -12.93 2.30 15.54
C THR A 341 -12.93 2.58 14.04
N ASN A 342 -12.42 3.76 13.61
CA ASN A 342 -12.27 4.12 12.20
C ASN A 342 -11.34 3.17 11.40
N ARG A 343 -10.64 2.25 12.06
CA ARG A 343 -9.78 1.23 11.44
C ARG A 343 -10.55 -0.04 11.02
N ASP A 344 -11.73 -0.28 11.58
CA ASP A 344 -12.51 -1.51 11.37
C ASP A 344 -13.27 -1.46 10.05
N ARG A 345 -12.51 -1.63 8.95
CA ARG A 345 -12.96 -1.47 7.57
C ARG A 345 -12.45 -2.61 6.71
N CYS A 346 -13.28 -3.04 5.76
CA CYS A 346 -12.90 -4.04 4.76
C CYS A 346 -11.57 -3.69 4.06
N ARG A 347 -10.81 -4.71 3.69
CA ARG A 347 -9.57 -4.59 2.91
C ARG A 347 -9.62 -5.53 1.72
N VAL A 348 -9.06 -5.10 0.58
CA VAL A 348 -8.93 -5.93 -0.61
C VAL A 348 -7.74 -6.87 -0.43
N ALA A 349 -7.93 -8.16 -0.72
CA ALA A 349 -6.89 -9.18 -0.68
C ALA A 349 -7.25 -10.33 -1.63
N GLN A 350 -6.24 -10.97 -2.22
CA GLN A 350 -6.37 -12.24 -2.93
C GLN A 350 -6.14 -13.41 -1.95
N LEU A 351 -6.74 -14.57 -2.24
CA LEU A 351 -6.60 -15.79 -1.45
C LEU A 351 -6.31 -16.97 -2.38
N ALA A 352 -5.22 -17.71 -2.13
CA ALA A 352 -4.90 -18.91 -2.89
C ALA A 352 -5.86 -20.06 -2.51
N LEU A 353 -6.56 -20.63 -3.50
CA LEU A 353 -7.52 -21.73 -3.29
C LEU A 353 -6.89 -23.08 -2.94
N LEU A 354 -5.55 -23.19 -3.04
CA LEU A 354 -4.79 -24.38 -2.67
C LEU A 354 -4.46 -24.42 -1.17
N ASP A 355 -4.53 -23.28 -0.49
CA ASP A 355 -4.06 -23.09 0.89
C ASP A 355 -5.20 -22.74 1.87
N GLY A 356 -4.94 -22.97 3.16
CA GLY A 356 -5.81 -22.53 4.24
C GLY A 356 -7.22 -23.16 4.22
N PRO A 357 -8.26 -22.44 4.66
CA PRO A 357 -9.58 -23.02 4.93
C PRO A 357 -10.38 -23.43 3.68
N PHE A 358 -9.90 -23.10 2.47
CA PHE A 358 -10.59 -23.40 1.21
C PHE A 358 -9.87 -24.45 0.34
N ALA A 359 -8.76 -25.04 0.82
CA ALA A 359 -7.98 -26.06 0.10
C ALA A 359 -8.83 -27.24 -0.41
N ASP A 360 -9.85 -27.66 0.36
CA ASP A 360 -10.81 -28.71 -0.03
C ASP A 360 -11.62 -28.38 -1.30
N LEU A 361 -11.79 -27.10 -1.63
CA LEU A 361 -12.43 -26.64 -2.86
C LEU A 361 -11.43 -26.63 -4.02
N GLY A 362 -10.19 -26.16 -3.79
CA GLY A 362 -9.11 -26.21 -4.77
C GLY A 362 -8.85 -27.63 -5.28
N VAL A 363 -8.64 -28.58 -4.37
CA VAL A 363 -8.38 -30.00 -4.72
C VAL A 363 -9.55 -30.64 -5.48
N ARG A 364 -10.80 -30.22 -5.23
CA ARG A 364 -11.96 -30.68 -6.01
C ARG A 364 -11.99 -30.08 -7.42
N SER A 365 -11.56 -28.83 -7.58
CA SER A 365 -11.49 -28.16 -8.88
C SER A 365 -10.40 -28.76 -9.77
N SER A 366 -9.19 -29.00 -9.24
CA SER A 366 -8.11 -29.67 -9.98
C SER A 366 -8.54 -31.05 -10.49
N ARG A 367 -9.16 -31.86 -9.63
CA ARG A 367 -9.72 -33.18 -9.98
C ARG A 367 -10.91 -33.14 -10.94
N ALA A 368 -11.51 -31.97 -11.17
CA ALA A 368 -12.52 -31.78 -12.21
C ALA A 368 -11.86 -31.51 -13.57
N LEU A 369 -10.84 -30.65 -13.63
CA LEU A 369 -10.06 -30.40 -14.86
C LEU A 369 -9.34 -31.66 -15.38
N GLU A 370 -8.72 -32.43 -14.48
CA GLU A 370 -8.12 -33.73 -14.83
C GLU A 370 -9.13 -34.68 -15.49
N ARG A 371 -10.40 -34.64 -15.06
CA ARG A 371 -11.48 -35.48 -15.59
C ARG A 371 -12.03 -34.99 -16.92
N SER A 372 -12.02 -33.67 -17.20
CA SER A 372 -12.43 -33.17 -18.53
C SER A 372 -11.39 -33.47 -19.62
N HIS A 373 -10.09 -33.44 -19.28
CA HIS A 373 -9.04 -33.84 -20.24
C HIS A 373 -8.89 -35.37 -20.37
N GLY A 374 -9.28 -36.15 -19.36
CA GLY A 374 -9.22 -37.62 -19.38
C GLY A 374 -10.24 -38.34 -20.28
N THR A 375 -11.06 -37.61 -21.05
CA THR A 375 -12.12 -38.18 -21.93
C THR A 375 -11.88 -38.00 -23.43
N SER A 376 -10.64 -37.77 -23.85
CA SER A 376 -10.24 -37.73 -25.26
C SER A 376 -9.23 -38.83 -25.59
N GLY A 377 -9.72 -40.06 -25.76
CA GLY A 377 -8.97 -41.26 -26.13
C GLY A 377 -9.88 -42.36 -26.67
#